data_AF-A0ABD2AR04-F1
#
_entry.id   AF-A0ABD2AR04-F1
#
_cell.length_a   1.000
_cell.length_b   1.000
_cell.length_c   1.000
_cell.angle_alpha   90.00
_cell.angle_beta   90.00
_cell.angle_gamma   90.00
#
_symmetry.space_group_name_H-M   'P 1'
#
loop_
_entity.id
_entity.type
_entity.pdbx_description
1 polymer ?
#
loop_
_entity_poly.entity_id
_entity_poly.type
_entity_poly.pdbx_seq_one_letter_code
_entity_poly.pdbx_strand_id
1 'polypeptide(L)'
;MVGLAGGGGHLYPSPPMQPNPELREMTGITPSAPTSADACLSIVHSLMCHRQGGESEGFSKRAIESLVKKLKEKRDELDSLITAITTNGAHPSKCVTIQRTLDGRLQVAGRKGFPHVIYARIWRWPDLHKNELKHVKYCQFAFDLKCDSVCVNPYHYERVVSPGIGTLSLFIVSIYT
;
A
#
# COMPACT_ATOMS: atom_id res chain seq x y z
N MET A 1 64.91 14.00 -68.99
CA MET A 1 63.90 14.97 -68.50
C MET A 1 62.82 14.19 -67.75
N VAL A 2 62.79 14.41 -66.43
CA VAL A 2 61.72 14.15 -65.45
C VAL A 2 60.84 12.89 -65.61
N GLY A 3 61.15 11.88 -64.79
CA GLY A 3 60.09 11.14 -64.09
C GLY A 3 59.64 11.92 -62.86
N LEU A 4 58.50 11.54 -62.26
CA LEU A 4 58.21 11.56 -60.82
C LEU A 4 56.77 11.05 -60.55
N ALA A 5 56.69 10.09 -59.61
CA ALA A 5 55.62 9.78 -58.64
C ALA A 5 54.15 9.61 -59.11
N GLY A 6 53.41 8.55 -58.79
CA GLY A 6 53.40 7.75 -57.56
C GLY A 6 52.27 8.25 -56.64
N GLY A 7 51.25 7.42 -56.38
CA GLY A 7 50.22 7.74 -55.38
C GLY A 7 48.93 6.95 -55.55
N GLY A 8 48.90 5.73 -55.00
CA GLY A 8 47.69 4.91 -54.91
C GLY A 8 46.65 5.50 -53.95
N GLY A 9 45.42 5.63 -54.42
CA GLY A 9 44.24 5.89 -53.59
C GLY A 9 43.47 4.60 -53.41
N HIS A 10 43.81 3.84 -52.38
CA HIS A 10 43.08 2.66 -51.94
C HIS A 10 41.73 3.13 -51.34
N LEU A 11 40.63 2.86 -52.04
CA LEU A 11 39.28 3.07 -51.53
C LEU A 11 39.02 2.05 -50.42
N TYR A 12 39.20 2.44 -49.17
CA TYR A 12 38.70 1.67 -48.03
C TYR A 12 37.24 2.06 -47.75
N PRO A 13 36.31 1.10 -47.65
CA PRO A 13 34.97 1.38 -47.15
C PRO A 13 35.05 1.71 -45.65
N SER A 14 34.37 2.78 -45.23
CA SER A 14 34.16 3.11 -43.82
C SER A 14 33.47 1.94 -43.10
N PRO A 15 33.91 1.54 -41.89
CA PRO A 15 33.21 0.52 -41.13
C PRO A 15 31.81 1.01 -40.72
N PRO A 16 30.80 0.12 -40.65
CA PRO A 16 29.48 0.49 -40.18
C PRO A 16 29.59 0.92 -38.70
N MET A 17 28.98 2.07 -38.40
CA MET A 17 28.84 2.60 -37.04
C MET A 17 28.08 1.57 -36.20
N GLN A 18 28.79 0.85 -35.34
CA GLN A 18 28.18 -0.05 -34.37
C GLN A 18 27.41 0.80 -33.35
N PRO A 19 26.15 0.46 -33.00
CA PRO A 19 25.48 1.10 -31.88
C PRO A 19 26.30 0.86 -30.62
N ASN A 20 26.72 1.93 -29.94
CA ASN A 20 27.40 1.85 -28.66
C ASN A 20 26.53 1.05 -27.67
N PRO A 21 27.01 -0.06 -27.05
CA PRO A 21 26.23 -0.81 -26.07
C PRO A 21 26.02 -0.08 -24.74
N GLU A 22 26.65 1.07 -24.51
CA GLU A 22 26.61 1.83 -23.24
C GLU A 22 25.28 2.57 -22.93
N LEU A 23 24.16 2.13 -23.49
CA LEU A 23 22.81 2.56 -23.08
C LEU A 23 21.95 1.39 -22.60
N ARG A 24 22.58 0.36 -22.05
CA ARG A 24 21.92 -0.63 -21.21
C ARG A 24 22.66 -0.65 -19.88
N GLU A 25 22.00 -0.11 -18.86
CA GLU A 25 21.89 -0.67 -17.50
C GLU A 25 21.70 0.43 -16.44
N MET A 26 20.56 1.14 -16.48
CA MET A 26 20.06 1.90 -15.32
C MET A 26 18.55 1.74 -15.13
N THR A 27 18.01 0.57 -15.48
CA THR A 27 16.60 0.21 -15.27
C THR A 27 16.53 -1.23 -14.77
N GLY A 28 16.96 -1.42 -13.53
CA GLY A 28 17.03 -2.75 -12.93
C GLY A 28 16.97 -2.79 -11.41
N ILE A 29 16.60 -1.70 -10.73
CA ILE A 29 16.23 -1.79 -9.32
C ILE A 29 14.71 -1.91 -9.31
N THR A 30 14.21 -3.16 -9.30
CA THR A 30 12.89 -3.36 -8.71
C THR A 30 12.97 -2.75 -7.31
N PRO A 31 12.17 -1.72 -6.99
CA PRO A 31 12.25 -1.14 -5.66
C PRO A 31 11.85 -2.25 -4.69
N SER A 32 12.84 -2.76 -3.95
CA SER A 32 12.61 -3.64 -2.83
C SER A 32 11.57 -2.98 -1.94
N ALA A 33 10.54 -3.74 -1.52
CA ALA A 33 9.56 -3.23 -0.58
C ALA A 33 10.30 -2.63 0.62
N PRO A 34 9.87 -1.44 1.12
CA PRO A 34 10.53 -0.84 2.25
C PRO A 34 10.44 -1.75 3.48
N THR A 35 11.32 -1.50 4.43
CA THR A 35 11.37 -2.20 5.72
C THR A 35 11.24 -1.20 6.85
N SER A 36 11.03 -1.69 8.07
CA SER A 36 11.02 -0.89 9.29
C SER A 36 12.35 -0.17 9.56
N ALA A 37 13.43 -0.53 8.86
CA ALA A 37 14.73 0.14 8.95
C ALA A 37 14.79 1.44 8.14
N ASP A 38 13.90 1.62 7.16
CA ASP A 38 13.90 2.79 6.30
C ASP A 38 13.41 4.04 7.03
N ALA A 39 13.78 5.21 6.49
CA ALA A 39 13.31 6.48 7.00
C ALA A 39 11.77 6.52 6.99
N CYS A 40 11.15 7.05 8.06
CA CYS A 40 9.69 7.09 8.18
C CYS A 40 9.01 7.75 6.97
N LEU A 41 9.64 8.76 6.36
CA LEU A 41 9.14 9.40 5.14
C LEU A 41 9.07 8.44 3.94
N SER A 42 10.07 7.56 3.77
CA SER A 42 10.08 6.54 2.72
C SER A 42 8.95 5.53 2.91
N ILE A 43 8.77 5.06 4.15
CA ILE A 43 7.70 4.12 4.51
C ILE A 43 6.32 4.76 4.26
N VAL A 44 6.12 6.00 4.71
CA VAL A 44 4.87 6.75 4.46
C VAL A 44 4.61 6.89 2.96
N HIS A 45 5.64 7.25 2.18
CA HIS A 45 5.50 7.40 0.73
C HIS A 45 5.09 6.08 0.06
N SER A 46 5.74 4.97 0.41
CA SER A 46 5.38 3.65 -0.12
C SER A 46 3.95 3.26 0.26
N LEU A 47 3.57 3.37 1.54
CA LEU A 47 2.21 3.03 1.98
C LEU A 47 1.12 3.92 1.33
N MET A 48 1.45 5.17 0.98
CA MET A 48 0.56 6.08 0.26
C MET A 48 0.28 5.63 -1.19
N CYS A 49 1.22 4.92 -1.84
CA CYS A 49 1.04 4.40 -3.20
C CYS A 49 -0.05 3.31 -3.30
N HIS A 50 -0.46 2.69 -2.18
CA HIS A 50 -1.45 1.62 -2.13
C HIS A 50 -2.85 2.10 -1.71
N ARG A 51 -3.08 3.42 -1.60
CA ARG A 51 -4.39 3.96 -1.19
C ARG A 51 -5.44 3.76 -2.29
N GLN A 52 -6.70 3.57 -1.90
CA GLN A 52 -7.83 3.31 -2.82
C GLN A 52 -8.58 4.58 -3.26
N GLY A 53 -8.26 5.74 -2.71
CA GLY A 53 -8.85 7.02 -3.13
C GLY A 53 -10.20 7.41 -2.49
N GLY A 54 -10.69 6.68 -1.49
CA GLY A 54 -11.93 7.02 -0.77
C GLY A 54 -11.81 8.18 0.22
N GLU A 55 -10.58 8.60 0.53
CA GLU A 55 -10.28 9.74 1.39
C GLU A 55 -9.31 10.69 0.66
N SER A 56 -9.31 11.97 1.05
CA SER A 56 -8.39 12.95 0.48
C SER A 56 -6.92 12.56 0.73
N GLU A 57 -6.04 12.99 -0.16
CA GLU A 57 -4.60 12.71 -0.03
C GLU A 57 -4.04 13.25 1.29
N GLY A 58 -4.38 14.49 1.65
CA GLY A 58 -3.93 15.12 2.89
C GLY A 58 -4.43 14.40 4.15
N PHE A 59 -5.65 13.86 4.14
CA PHE A 59 -6.15 13.06 5.25
C PHE A 59 -5.41 11.72 5.36
N SER A 60 -5.28 11.01 4.23
CA SER A 60 -4.61 9.71 4.15
C SER A 60 -3.16 9.81 4.62
N LYS A 61 -2.43 10.83 4.14
CA LYS A 61 -1.04 11.09 4.53
C LYS A 61 -0.90 11.28 6.04
N ARG A 62 -1.72 12.14 6.65
CA ARG A 62 -1.70 12.36 8.11
C ARG A 62 -2.07 11.11 8.91
N ALA A 63 -3.03 10.31 8.43
CA ALA A 63 -3.41 9.05 9.06
C ALA A 63 -2.26 8.03 9.06
N ILE A 64 -1.57 7.90 7.91
CA ILE A 64 -0.45 6.98 7.71
C ILE A 64 0.78 7.46 8.49
N GLU A 65 1.13 8.74 8.44
CA GLU A 65 2.21 9.33 9.24
C GLU A 65 2.00 9.08 10.73
N SER A 66 0.78 9.28 11.23
CA SER A 66 0.44 9.01 12.63
C SER A 66 0.58 7.53 12.98
N LEU A 67 0.23 6.63 12.06
CA LEU A 67 0.37 5.19 12.28
C LEU A 67 1.84 4.76 12.31
N VAL A 68 2.63 5.15 11.29
CA VAL A 68 4.06 4.83 11.19
C VAL A 68 4.81 5.37 12.42
N LYS A 69 4.49 6.59 12.88
CA LYS A 69 5.06 7.16 14.10
C LYS A 69 4.74 6.32 15.35
N LYS A 70 3.51 5.82 15.49
CA LYS A 70 3.11 4.95 16.62
C LYS A 70 3.76 3.56 16.57
N LEU A 71 4.05 3.05 15.38
CA LEU A 71 4.63 1.72 15.18
C LEU A 71 6.16 1.70 15.16
N LYS A 72 6.82 2.87 15.24
CA LYS A 72 8.28 2.95 15.15
C LYS A 72 9.01 2.13 16.22
N GLU A 73 8.45 2.07 17.43
CA GLU A 73 8.99 1.26 18.54
C GLU A 73 8.53 -0.21 18.49
N LYS A 74 7.73 -0.60 17.48
CA LYS A 74 7.18 -1.94 17.29
C LYS A 74 7.52 -2.45 15.88
N ARG A 75 8.82 -2.60 15.63
CA ARG A 75 9.37 -2.87 14.28
C ARG A 75 8.73 -4.08 13.60
N ASP A 76 8.52 -5.17 14.34
CA ASP A 76 7.86 -6.38 13.81
C ASP A 76 6.44 -6.13 13.29
N GLU A 77 5.68 -5.26 13.97
CA GLU A 77 4.34 -4.87 13.53
C GLU A 77 4.40 -3.91 12.34
N LEU A 78 5.37 -3.00 12.30
CA LEU A 78 5.58 -2.11 11.17
C LEU A 78 5.97 -2.90 9.91
N ASP A 79 6.88 -3.86 10.02
CA ASP A 79 7.25 -4.76 8.93
C ASP A 79 6.04 -5.58 8.48
N SER A 80 5.26 -6.13 9.43
CA SER A 80 4.02 -6.84 9.11
C SER A 80 3.01 -5.96 8.37
N LEU A 81 2.88 -4.68 8.73
CA LEU A 81 2.04 -3.72 8.02
C LEU A 81 2.54 -3.49 6.60
N ILE A 82 3.85 -3.20 6.43
CA ILE A 82 4.44 -2.93 5.13
C ILE A 82 4.24 -4.13 4.20
N THR A 83 4.55 -5.34 4.66
CA THR A 83 4.34 -6.56 3.88
C THR A 83 2.86 -6.74 3.53
N ALA A 84 1.95 -6.59 4.51
CA ALA A 84 0.52 -6.78 4.26
C ALA A 84 -0.01 -5.81 3.20
N ILE A 85 0.36 -4.52 3.25
CA ILE A 85 -0.08 -3.52 2.28
C ILE A 85 0.57 -3.71 0.91
N THR A 86 1.90 -3.88 0.86
CA THR A 86 2.64 -3.92 -0.41
C THR A 86 2.37 -5.20 -1.21
N THR A 87 2.01 -6.29 -0.54
CA THR A 87 1.65 -7.57 -1.18
C THR A 87 0.14 -7.75 -1.39
N ASN A 88 -0.67 -6.72 -1.11
CA ASN A 88 -2.12 -6.80 -1.12
C ASN A 88 -2.69 -7.98 -0.32
N GLY A 89 -2.06 -8.32 0.81
CA GLY A 89 -2.46 -9.43 1.67
C GLY A 89 -2.25 -10.82 1.06
N ALA A 90 -1.34 -10.97 0.11
CA ALA A 90 -1.05 -12.26 -0.53
C ALA A 90 -0.63 -13.36 0.47
N HIS A 91 -0.09 -12.97 1.63
CA HIS A 91 0.33 -13.88 2.68
C HIS A 91 -0.29 -13.50 4.04
N PRO A 92 -0.53 -14.49 4.92
CA PRO A 92 -0.92 -14.22 6.30
C PRO A 92 0.07 -13.29 6.99
N SER A 93 -0.44 -12.28 7.70
CA SER A 93 0.36 -11.28 8.40
C SER A 93 -0.01 -11.20 9.88
N LYS A 94 0.88 -10.67 10.72
CA LYS A 94 0.62 -10.48 12.16
C LYS A 94 -0.34 -9.32 12.42
N CYS A 95 -0.85 -9.25 13.64
CA CYS A 95 -1.63 -8.09 14.09
C CYS A 95 -0.76 -6.84 14.07
N VAL A 96 -1.34 -5.72 13.65
CA VAL A 96 -0.71 -4.39 13.71
C VAL A 96 -1.57 -3.55 14.63
N THR A 97 -1.06 -3.20 15.79
CA THR A 97 -1.88 -2.70 16.90
C THR A 97 -1.63 -1.24 17.21
N ILE A 98 -2.63 -0.56 17.77
CA ILE A 98 -2.47 0.75 18.42
C ILE A 98 -3.24 0.74 19.75
N GLN A 99 -2.84 1.61 20.68
CA GLN A 99 -3.56 1.79 21.94
C GLN A 99 -5.02 2.19 21.68
N ARG A 100 -5.95 1.53 22.37
CA ARG A 100 -7.37 1.87 22.38
C ARG A 100 -7.60 3.14 23.18
N THR A 101 -8.34 4.09 22.62
CA THR A 101 -8.87 5.25 23.35
C THR A 101 -10.11 4.87 24.14
N LEU A 102 -10.45 5.63 25.18
CA LEU A 102 -11.61 5.35 26.05
C LEU A 102 -12.93 5.19 25.28
N ASP A 103 -13.13 6.00 24.24
CA ASP A 103 -14.34 5.94 23.38
C ASP A 103 -14.13 5.11 22.10
N GLY A 104 -12.97 4.47 21.94
CA GLY A 104 -12.60 3.66 20.79
C GLY A 104 -12.36 4.43 19.48
N ARG A 105 -12.43 5.77 19.49
CA ARG A 105 -12.28 6.59 18.28
C ARG A 105 -10.88 7.18 18.17
N LEU A 106 -10.36 7.17 16.94
CA LEU A 106 -9.15 7.86 16.53
C LEU A 106 -9.52 9.21 15.90
N GLN A 107 -8.79 10.26 16.27
CA GLN A 107 -8.90 11.58 15.63
C GLN A 107 -7.75 11.80 14.65
N VAL A 108 -8.06 12.14 13.41
CA VAL A 108 -7.08 12.53 12.38
C VAL A 108 -7.57 13.79 11.70
N ALA A 109 -6.73 14.83 11.67
CA ALA A 109 -7.05 16.11 11.02
C ALA A 109 -8.44 16.66 11.37
N GLY A 110 -8.81 16.62 12.67
CA GLY A 110 -10.10 17.11 13.16
C GLY A 110 -11.28 16.14 13.02
N ARG A 111 -11.17 15.07 12.21
CA ARG A 111 -12.22 14.07 12.02
C ARG A 111 -12.04 12.88 12.97
N LYS A 112 -13.13 12.43 13.60
CA LYS A 112 -13.16 11.25 14.48
C LYS A 112 -13.75 10.04 13.74
N GLY A 113 -13.12 8.88 13.87
CA GLY A 113 -13.62 7.63 13.32
C GLY A 113 -13.01 6.43 14.04
N PHE A 114 -13.53 5.22 13.77
CA PHE A 114 -12.94 4.01 14.32
C PHE A 114 -11.63 3.67 13.60
N PRO A 115 -10.54 3.36 14.32
CA PRO A 115 -9.22 3.22 13.71
C PRO A 115 -9.17 2.11 12.64
N HIS A 116 -9.73 0.94 12.93
CA HIS A 116 -9.78 -0.18 11.99
C HIS A 116 -10.55 0.17 10.70
N VAL A 117 -11.66 0.91 10.81
CA VAL A 117 -12.43 1.39 9.64
C VAL A 117 -11.63 2.41 8.83
N ILE A 118 -10.95 3.36 9.48
CA ILE A 118 -10.13 4.38 8.80
C ILE A 118 -9.06 3.71 7.93
N TYR A 119 -8.28 2.79 8.50
CA TYR A 119 -7.18 2.16 7.79
C TYR A 119 -7.66 1.14 6.74
N ALA A 120 -8.75 0.41 7.00
CA ALA A 120 -9.38 -0.44 5.98
C ALA A 120 -9.93 0.36 4.79
N ARG A 121 -10.49 1.56 5.04
CA ARG A 121 -10.97 2.44 3.97
C ARG A 121 -9.83 2.97 3.11
N ILE A 122 -8.71 3.33 3.73
CA ILE A 122 -7.54 3.84 3.01
C ILE A 122 -6.99 2.77 2.05
N TRP A 123 -6.82 1.53 2.50
CA TRP A 123 -6.07 0.52 1.73
C TRP A 123 -6.90 -0.54 1.02
N ARG A 124 -8.18 -0.75 1.35
CA ARG A 124 -8.98 -1.84 0.75
C ARG A 124 -10.32 -1.40 0.18
N TRP A 125 -11.13 -0.68 0.96
CA TRP A 125 -12.52 -0.42 0.61
C TRP A 125 -12.85 1.07 0.72
N PRO A 126 -12.69 1.86 -0.37
CA PRO A 126 -12.83 3.32 -0.32
C PRO A 126 -14.24 3.78 0.09
N ASP A 127 -15.26 2.95 -0.12
CA ASP A 127 -16.67 3.17 0.16
C ASP A 127 -17.15 2.53 1.49
N LEU A 128 -16.23 2.07 2.34
CA LEU A 128 -16.54 1.33 3.57
C LEU A 128 -17.29 2.16 4.63
N HIS A 129 -18.33 1.57 5.25
CA HIS A 129 -19.04 2.14 6.40
C HIS A 129 -18.73 1.46 7.75
N LYS A 130 -19.19 2.08 8.86
CA LYS A 130 -18.83 1.73 10.25
C LYS A 130 -19.16 0.31 10.72
N ASN A 131 -20.10 -0.38 10.09
CA ASN A 131 -20.58 -1.72 10.50
C ASN A 131 -20.41 -2.78 9.40
N GLU A 132 -19.51 -2.51 8.45
CA GLU A 132 -19.30 -3.37 7.27
C GLU A 132 -18.02 -4.22 7.40
N LEU A 133 -17.45 -4.33 8.60
CA LEU A 133 -16.27 -5.14 8.85
C LEU A 133 -16.57 -6.22 9.89
N LYS A 134 -16.05 -7.41 9.63
CA LYS A 134 -15.95 -8.50 10.60
C LYS A 134 -14.50 -8.94 10.69
N HIS A 135 -13.98 -9.17 11.89
CA HIS A 135 -12.59 -9.62 12.02
C HIS A 135 -12.44 -11.12 11.69
N VAL A 136 -11.27 -11.49 11.17
CA VAL A 136 -10.89 -12.89 10.98
C VAL A 136 -10.69 -13.58 12.34
N LYS A 137 -10.89 -14.91 12.39
CA LYS A 137 -10.85 -15.68 13.65
C LYS A 137 -9.50 -15.62 14.37
N TYR A 138 -8.41 -15.49 13.63
CA TYR A 138 -7.05 -15.47 14.18
C TYR A 138 -6.57 -14.07 14.62
N CYS A 139 -7.39 -13.03 14.45
CA CYS A 139 -7.06 -11.69 14.93
C CYS A 139 -7.28 -11.59 16.44
N GLN A 140 -6.20 -11.49 17.21
CA GLN A 140 -6.24 -11.50 18.68
C GLN A 140 -6.59 -10.13 19.29
N PHE A 141 -6.48 -9.06 18.50
CA PHE A 141 -6.68 -7.68 18.96
C PHE A 141 -7.77 -6.96 18.15
N ALA A 142 -8.71 -7.68 17.55
CA ALA A 142 -9.77 -7.07 16.77
C ALA A 142 -10.56 -6.03 17.56
N PHE A 143 -11.08 -5.01 16.87
CA PHE A 143 -11.78 -3.90 17.52
C PHE A 143 -12.91 -4.36 18.45
N ASP A 144 -13.68 -5.37 18.04
CA ASP A 144 -14.83 -5.90 18.79
C ASP A 144 -14.45 -6.68 20.05
N LEU A 145 -13.19 -7.13 20.18
CA LEU A 145 -12.71 -7.87 21.35
C LEU A 145 -12.46 -6.98 22.57
N LYS A 146 -12.55 -5.65 22.41
CA LYS A 146 -12.43 -4.66 23.50
C LYS A 146 -11.14 -4.75 24.33
N CYS A 147 -10.06 -5.33 23.79
CA CYS A 147 -8.73 -5.31 24.41
C CYS A 147 -8.15 -3.89 24.51
N ASP A 148 -7.16 -3.67 25.36
CA ASP A 148 -6.46 -2.37 25.49
C ASP A 148 -5.77 -1.93 24.19
N SER A 149 -5.44 -2.88 23.32
CA SER A 149 -4.91 -2.64 21.97
C SER A 149 -5.93 -3.00 20.90
N VAL A 150 -5.87 -2.29 19.77
CA VAL A 150 -6.74 -2.50 18.59
C VAL A 150 -5.89 -2.80 17.37
N CYS A 151 -6.17 -3.91 16.71
CA CYS A 151 -5.61 -4.25 15.41
C CYS A 151 -6.19 -3.37 14.31
N VAL A 152 -5.30 -2.76 13.52
CA VAL A 152 -5.63 -1.90 12.38
C VAL A 152 -5.11 -2.46 11.05
N ASN A 153 -4.55 -3.68 11.04
CA ASN A 153 -4.20 -4.38 9.81
C ASN A 153 -5.48 -4.62 8.99
N PRO A 154 -5.64 -4.01 7.81
CA PRO A 154 -6.89 -4.11 7.07
C PRO A 154 -7.17 -5.52 6.53
N TYR A 155 -6.15 -6.37 6.44
CA TYR A 155 -6.28 -7.79 6.05
C TYR A 155 -6.68 -8.71 7.20
N HIS A 156 -6.83 -8.18 8.42
CA HIS A 156 -7.41 -8.90 9.55
C HIS A 156 -8.92 -8.70 9.67
N TYR A 157 -9.52 -8.05 8.67
CA TYR A 157 -10.95 -7.83 8.57
C TYR A 157 -11.45 -8.29 7.20
N GLU A 158 -12.68 -8.74 7.16
CA GLU A 158 -13.45 -9.08 5.98
C GLU A 158 -14.61 -8.11 5.86
N ARG A 159 -14.93 -7.69 4.63
CA ARG A 159 -16.08 -6.84 4.40
C ARG A 159 -17.34 -7.67 4.45
N VAL A 160 -18.34 -7.19 5.19
CA VAL A 160 -19.67 -7.77 5.28
C VAL A 160 -20.71 -6.75 4.85
N VAL A 161 -21.79 -7.22 4.21
CA VAL A 161 -22.89 -6.33 3.81
C VAL A 161 -23.69 -5.96 5.05
N SER A 162 -23.94 -4.67 5.25
CA SER A 162 -24.83 -4.20 6.31
C SER A 162 -26.23 -4.80 6.12
N PRO A 163 -26.84 -5.45 7.13
CA PRO A 163 -28.12 -6.17 6.98
C PRO A 163 -29.30 -5.33 6.47
N GLY A 164 -29.21 -4.00 6.45
CA GLY A 164 -30.34 -3.10 6.17
C GLY A 164 -30.68 -2.85 4.70
N ILE A 165 -29.85 -3.27 3.73
CA ILE A 165 -30.04 -2.94 2.30
C ILE A 165 -30.06 -4.19 1.40
N GLY A 166 -29.38 -5.26 1.80
CA GLY A 166 -29.29 -6.49 0.99
C GLY A 166 -30.60 -7.26 0.87
N THR A 167 -31.48 -7.20 1.88
CA THR A 167 -32.76 -7.91 1.86
C THR A 167 -33.70 -7.34 0.81
N LEU A 168 -33.87 -6.02 0.71
CA LEU A 168 -34.75 -5.41 -0.28
C LEU A 168 -34.32 -5.68 -1.72
N SER A 169 -33.01 -5.67 -2.01
CA SER A 169 -32.50 -5.99 -3.36
C SER A 169 -32.71 -7.47 -3.72
N LEU A 170 -32.47 -8.40 -2.78
CA LEU A 170 -32.72 -9.83 -2.98
C LEU A 170 -34.21 -10.18 -3.09
N PHE A 171 -35.07 -9.50 -2.33
CA PHE A 171 -36.53 -9.66 -2.42
C PHE A 171 -37.07 -9.12 -3.74
N ILE A 172 -36.55 -7.99 -4.25
CA ILE A 172 -36.95 -7.47 -5.56
C ILE A 172 -36.58 -8.49 -6.66
N VAL A 173 -35.35 -9.01 -6.69
CA VAL A 173 -34.96 -10.00 -7.72
C VAL A 173 -35.81 -11.28 -7.65
N SER A 174 -36.22 -11.73 -6.46
CA SER A 174 -37.06 -12.92 -6.30
C SER A 174 -38.55 -12.73 -6.64
N ILE A 175 -39.05 -11.49 -6.69
CA ILE A 175 -40.46 -11.22 -7.08
C ILE A 175 -40.58 -11.04 -8.60
N TYR A 176 -39.50 -10.69 -9.29
CA TYR A 176 -39.47 -10.48 -10.74
C TYR A 176 -38.89 -11.67 -11.54
N THR A 177 -38.73 -12.85 -10.90
CA THR A 177 -38.38 -14.12 -11.56
C THR A 177 -39.48 -15.15 -11.28
#